data_AF-A0A845L8K3-F1
#
_entry.id   AF-A0A845L8K3-F1
#
_cell.length_a   1.000
_cell.length_b   1.000
_cell.length_c   1.000
_cell.angle_alpha   90.00
_cell.angle_beta   90.00
_cell.angle_gamma   90.00
#
_symmetry.space_group_name_H-M   'P 1'
#
loop_
_entity.id
_entity.type
_entity.pdbx_description
1 polymer ?
#
loop_
_entity_poly.entity_id
_entity_poly.type
_entity_poly.pdbx_seq_one_letter_code
_entity_poly.pdbx_strand_id
1 'polypeptide(L)' 'MLIYLAAAFTLLAISLYTLNYGSTLWRSGHKPAGAFTWILALAVVAFPILVVVTT' A
#
# COMPACT_ATOMS: atom_id res chain seq x y z
N MET A 1 12.95 -18.51 4.18
CA MET A 1 13.49 -17.13 4.32
C MET A 1 13.38 -16.32 3.02
N LEU A 2 13.87 -16.83 1.88
CA LEU A 2 13.75 -16.17 0.56
C LEU A 2 12.31 -15.78 0.16
N ILE A 3 11.32 -16.64 0.42
CA ILE A 3 9.92 -16.39 0.09
C ILE A 3 9.36 -15.17 0.85
N TYR A 4 9.71 -15.03 2.14
CA TYR A 4 9.29 -13.89 2.95
C TYR A 4 9.91 -12.58 2.48
N LEU A 5 11.19 -12.61 2.09
CA LEU A 5 11.87 -11.48 1.46
C LEU A 5 11.21 -11.07 0.15
N ALA A 6 10.91 -12.02 -0.74
CA ALA A 6 10.23 -11.76 -2.00
C ALA A 6 8.81 -11.18 -1.79
N ALA A 7 8.08 -11.68 -0.81
CA ALA A 7 6.77 -11.15 -0.43
C ALA A 7 6.88 -9.71 0.09
N ALA A 8 7.88 -9.40 0.92
CA ALA A 8 8.12 -8.04 1.43
C ALA A 8 8.43 -7.05 0.30
N PHE A 9 9.28 -7.42 -0.66
CA PHE A 9 9.56 -6.58 -1.83
C PHE A 9 8.34 -6.36 -2.71
N THR A 10 7.51 -7.41 -2.88
CA THR A 10 6.27 -7.32 -3.65
C THR A 10 5.29 -6.37 -2.99
N LEU A 11 5.09 -6.48 -1.67
CA LEU A 11 4.24 -5.59 -0.89
C LEU A 11 4.73 -4.14 -0.94
N LEU A 12 6.04 -3.92 -0.86
CA LEU A 12 6.64 -2.59 -0.98
C LEU A 12 6.38 -1.99 -2.37
N ALA A 13 6.58 -2.76 -3.44
CA ALA A 13 6.35 -2.31 -4.81
C ALA A 13 4.86 -1.93 -5.04
N ILE A 14 3.94 -2.77 -4.58
CA ILE A 14 2.48 -2.51 -4.66
C ILE A 14 2.13 -1.23 -3.88
N SER A 15 2.70 -1.05 -2.70
CA SER A 15 2.42 0.12 -1.85
C SER A 15 2.91 1.41 -2.51
N LEU A 16 4.14 1.42 -3.04
CA LEU A 16 4.70 2.57 -3.77
C LEU A 16 3.89 2.91 -5.02
N TYR A 17 3.50 1.90 -5.80
CA TYR A 17 2.64 2.08 -6.96
C TYR A 17 1.31 2.72 -6.57
N THR A 18 0.67 2.21 -5.51
CA THR A 18 -0.64 2.68 -5.05
C THR A 18 -0.57 4.12 -4.54
N LEU A 19 0.51 4.50 -3.84
CA LEU A 19 0.74 5.88 -3.39
C LEU A 19 0.91 6.86 -4.56
N ASN A 20 1.69 6.47 -5.58
CA ASN A 20 1.88 7.26 -6.80
C ASN A 20 0.60 7.40 -7.60
N TYR A 21 -0.18 6.32 -7.71
CA TYR A 21 -1.48 6.33 -8.36
C TYR A 21 -2.47 7.25 -7.64
N GLY A 22 -2.52 7.21 -6.30
CA GLY A 22 -3.34 8.13 -5.51
C GLY A 22 -2.95 9.59 -5.68
N SER A 23 -1.64 9.89 -5.77
CA SER A 23 -1.14 11.23 -6.08
C SER A 23 -1.55 11.70 -7.48
N THR A 24 -1.56 10.79 -8.44
CA THR A 24 -2.03 11.07 -9.80
C THR A 24 -3.53 11.39 -9.80
N LEU A 25 -4.35 10.55 -9.16
CA LEU A 25 -5.80 10.79 -9.02
C LEU A 25 -6.11 12.12 -8.33
N TRP A 26 -5.35 12.46 -7.28
CA TRP A 26 -5.49 13.72 -6.59
C TRP A 26 -5.21 14.93 -7.50
N ARG A 27 -4.13 14.86 -8.30
CA ARG A 27 -3.77 15.89 -9.27
C ARG A 27 -4.76 15.99 -10.43
N SER A 28 -5.37 14.86 -10.83
CA SER A 28 -6.41 14.80 -11.86
C SER A 28 -7.80 15.20 -11.36
N GLY A 29 -7.94 15.77 -10.16
CA GLY A 29 -9.20 16.25 -9.61
C GLY A 29 -10.08 15.18 -8.95
N HIS A 30 -9.69 13.91 -9.01
CA HIS A 30 -10.41 12.77 -8.42
C HIS A 30 -10.00 12.59 -6.95
N LYS A 31 -10.15 13.64 -6.14
CA LYS A 31 -9.68 13.72 -4.75
C LYS A 31 -10.22 12.59 -3.84
N PRO A 32 -11.51 12.21 -3.91
CA PRO A 32 -12.02 11.12 -3.07
C PRO A 32 -11.33 9.79 -3.40
N ALA A 33 -11.20 9.47 -4.69
CA ALA A 33 -10.53 8.26 -5.15
C ALA A 33 -9.05 8.25 -4.74
N GLY A 34 -8.36 9.39 -4.88
CA GLY A 34 -6.97 9.57 -4.42
C GLY A 34 -6.80 9.31 -2.92
N ALA A 35 -7.67 9.88 -2.09
CA ALA A 35 -7.66 9.66 -0.64
C ALA A 35 -7.89 8.19 -0.27
N PHE A 36 -8.87 7.52 -0.90
CA PHE A 36 -9.12 6.10 -0.69
C PHE A 36 -7.93 5.23 -1.11
N THR A 37 -7.27 5.55 -2.23
CA THR A 37 -6.08 4.80 -2.64
C THR A 37 -4.90 4.95 -1.67
N TRP A 38 -4.72 6.11 -1.04
CA TRP A 38 -3.70 6.28 0.00
C TRP A 38 -4.03 5.49 1.27
N ILE A 39 -5.30 5.51 1.71
CA ILE A 39 -5.77 4.70 2.85
C ILE A 39 -5.55 3.21 2.57
N LEU A 40 -5.86 2.76 1.35
CA LEU A 40 -5.63 1.38 0.93
C LEU A 40 -4.14 1.01 0.96
N ALA A 41 -3.27 1.88 0.46
CA ALA A 41 -1.82 1.66 0.52
C ALA A 41 -1.32 1.48 1.96
N LEU A 42 -1.82 2.31 2.89
CA LEU A 42 -1.50 2.18 4.32
C LEU A 42 -2.03 0.87 4.91
N ALA A 43 -3.24 0.45 4.55
CA ALA A 43 -3.82 -0.81 5.02
C ALA A 43 -3.02 -2.03 4.54
N VAL A 44 -2.53 -2.03 3.30
CA VAL A 44 -1.70 -3.11 2.73
C VAL A 44 -0.38 -3.28 3.48
N VAL A 45 0.20 -2.19 3.98
CA VAL A 45 1.42 -2.23 4.81
C VAL A 45 1.11 -2.59 6.26
N ALA A 46 0.06 -2.00 6.83
CA ALA A 46 -0.29 -2.18 8.24
C ALA A 46 -0.85 -3.58 8.55
N PHE A 47 -1.61 -4.18 7.64
CA PHE A 47 -2.22 -5.50 7.84
C PHE A 47 -1.21 -6.62 8.13
N PRO A 48 -0.14 -6.83 7.33
CA PRO A 48 0.85 -7.87 7.64
C PRO A 48 1.60 -7.59 8.94
N ILE A 49 1.82 -6.31 9.30
CA ILE A 49 2.43 -5.95 10.60
C ILE A 49 1.49 -6.36 11.74
N LEU A 50 0.20 -6.04 11.64
CA LEU A 50 -0.79 -6.42 12.64
C LEU A 50 -0.89 -7.94 12.79
N VAL A 51 -0.90 -8.68 11.69
CA VAL A 51 -0.92 -10.15 11.73
C VAL A 51 0.30 -10.67 12.49
N VAL A 52 1.51 -10.21 12.15
CA VAL A 52 2.76 -10.65 12.81
C VAL A 52 2.80 -10.29 14.30
N VAL A 53 2.23 -9.16 14.71
CA VAL A 53 2.25 -8.71 16.12
C VAL A 53 1.17 -9.39 16.96
N THR A 54 0.06 -9.83 16.34
CA THR A 54 -1.09 -10.42 17.05
C THR A 54 -1.11 -11.94 17.07
N THR A 55 -0.28 -12.60 16.26
CA THR A 55 -0.03 -14.06 16.30
C THR A 55 1.24 -14.40 17.04
#